data_AF-A0A442WB43-F1
#
_entry.id   AF-A0A442WB43-F1
#
_cell.length_a   1.000
_cell.length_b   1.000
_cell.length_c   1.000
_cell.angle_alpha   90.00
_cell.angle_beta   90.00
_cell.angle_gamma   90.00
#
_symmetry.space_group_name_H-M   'P 1'
#
loop_
_entity.id
_entity.type
_entity.pdbx_description
1 polymer ?
#
loop_
_entity_poly.entity_id
_entity_poly.type
_entity_poly.pdbx_seq_one_letter_code
_entity_poly.pdbx_strand_id
1 'polypeptide(L)'
;MRKLPKRPADETEIGAWRATLHALTGRSISHFPRVPDPDGSWTTIDDGELIDRAAATLKDLSQSDDKLDAVIGHARETLDEVKELTDYEDNKATRLLTIIAFLSALTGILFGKLADLYPLHALFTRAGEVWWHLGLVCLAYSGFAAFAVLAVCGAMVTFHALRLRFRYPKPSQDGRAKSFLFYRGILEVQPGEWARSYLAADNRTKLASDIRFRYFQNYVVESYLIAAKVADKVRYLVPAQSMLANATRILVLWLLVYAITFALVPPVEKGAIAGAVPVTAASAAGPSLPNP
;
A
#
# COMPACT_ATOMS: atom_id res chain seq x y z
N MET A 1 -31.38 17.77 -17.24
CA MET A 1 -30.53 17.04 -16.26
C MET A 1 -30.73 15.54 -16.45
N ARG A 2 -29.78 14.85 -17.08
CA ARG A 2 -29.82 13.38 -17.27
C ARG A 2 -29.53 12.74 -15.90
N LYS A 3 -30.44 11.93 -15.36
CA LYS A 3 -30.19 11.18 -14.11
C LYS A 3 -29.02 10.24 -14.37
N LEU A 4 -27.86 10.52 -13.75
CA LEU A 4 -26.73 9.62 -13.79
C LEU A 4 -27.14 8.28 -13.14
N PRO A 5 -26.79 7.14 -13.75
CA PRO A 5 -27.07 5.84 -13.14
C PRO A 5 -26.42 5.77 -11.77
N LYS A 6 -27.19 5.35 -10.76
CA LYS A 6 -26.76 5.25 -9.37
C LYS A 6 -25.66 4.18 -9.32
N ARG A 7 -24.42 4.58 -9.01
CA ARG A 7 -23.30 3.66 -8.91
C ARG A 7 -23.54 2.72 -7.72
N PRO A 8 -23.42 1.38 -7.88
CA PRO A 8 -23.55 0.46 -6.75
C PRO A 8 -22.42 0.73 -5.75
N ALA A 9 -22.78 1.06 -4.51
CA ALA A 9 -21.84 1.41 -3.43
C ALA A 9 -20.89 0.25 -3.09
N ASP A 10 -21.30 -0.99 -3.34
CA ASP A 10 -20.56 -2.20 -2.98
C ASP A 10 -19.43 -2.55 -3.95
N GLU A 11 -19.35 -1.92 -5.13
CA GLU A 11 -18.32 -2.24 -6.14
C GLU A 11 -16.98 -1.50 -5.92
N THR A 12 -16.98 -0.44 -5.11
CA THR A 12 -15.81 0.41 -4.89
C THR A 12 -14.90 -0.08 -3.78
N GLU A 13 -15.39 -0.92 -2.87
CA GLU A 13 -14.63 -1.37 -1.71
C GLU A 13 -14.03 -2.76 -1.93
N ILE A 14 -12.72 -2.91 -1.71
CA ILE A 14 -12.08 -4.23 -1.66
C ILE A 14 -12.06 -4.67 -0.20
N GLY A 15 -12.66 -5.83 0.08
CA GLY A 15 -12.52 -6.45 1.40
C GLY A 15 -11.05 -6.74 1.75
N ALA A 16 -10.70 -6.62 3.03
CA ALA A 16 -9.33 -6.75 3.53
C ALA A 16 -8.60 -8.00 3.00
N TRP A 17 -9.25 -9.16 3.05
CA TRP A 17 -8.68 -10.42 2.55
C TRP A 17 -8.31 -10.37 1.07
N ARG A 18 -9.20 -9.84 0.23
CA ARG A 18 -8.96 -9.72 -1.22
C ARG A 18 -7.87 -8.71 -1.50
N ALA A 19 -7.79 -7.63 -0.74
CA ALA A 19 -6.71 -6.64 -0.85
C ALA A 19 -5.34 -7.27 -0.51
N THR A 20 -5.26 -8.07 0.56
CA THR A 20 -4.04 -8.81 0.91
C THR A 20 -3.64 -9.81 -0.17
N LEU A 21 -4.59 -10.58 -0.71
CA LEU A 21 -4.31 -11.53 -1.79
C LEU A 21 -3.83 -10.84 -3.08
N HIS A 22 -4.43 -9.71 -3.43
CA HIS A 22 -3.99 -8.88 -4.56
C HIS A 22 -2.58 -8.34 -4.35
N ALA A 23 -2.28 -7.87 -3.13
CA ALA A 23 -0.93 -7.43 -2.79
C ALA A 23 0.09 -8.57 -2.89
N LEU A 24 -0.28 -9.80 -2.48
CA LEU A 24 0.57 -11.00 -2.52
C LEU A 24 0.87 -11.45 -3.94
N THR A 25 -0.15 -11.43 -4.78
CA THR A 25 -0.04 -11.86 -6.18
C THR A 25 0.49 -10.76 -7.10
N GLY A 26 0.73 -9.56 -6.59
CA GLY A 26 1.18 -8.42 -7.38
C GLY A 26 0.17 -8.00 -8.45
N ARG A 27 -1.12 -8.26 -8.24
CA ARG A 27 -2.17 -7.99 -9.23
C ARG A 27 -2.27 -6.49 -9.50
N SER A 28 -2.51 -6.08 -10.75
CA SER A 28 -2.66 -4.67 -11.09
C SER A 28 -3.88 -4.05 -10.39
N ILE A 29 -3.71 -2.83 -9.87
CA ILE A 29 -4.68 -2.08 -9.06
C ILE A 29 -5.71 -1.34 -9.95
N SER A 30 -5.59 -1.43 -11.28
CA SER A 30 -6.40 -0.67 -12.24
C SER A 30 -7.88 -1.06 -12.19
N HIS A 31 -8.66 -0.34 -11.39
CA HIS A 31 -10.11 -0.41 -11.37
C HIS A 31 -10.72 0.80 -12.07
N PHE A 32 -10.13 1.97 -11.86
CA PHE A 32 -10.47 3.21 -12.55
C PHE A 32 -9.57 3.43 -13.78
N PRO A 33 -10.03 4.19 -14.79
CA PRO A 33 -11.32 4.88 -14.89
C PRO A 33 -12.47 3.96 -15.35
N ARG A 34 -13.71 4.25 -14.92
CA ARG A 34 -14.92 3.50 -15.33
C ARG A 34 -15.96 4.42 -15.96
N VAL A 35 -16.57 3.97 -17.05
CA VAL A 35 -17.60 4.69 -17.78
C VAL A 35 -18.88 3.86 -17.81
N PRO A 36 -20.07 4.47 -17.72
CA PRO A 36 -21.32 3.75 -17.87
C PRO A 36 -21.48 3.29 -19.33
N ASP A 37 -21.66 1.99 -19.51
CA ASP A 37 -22.07 1.37 -20.76
C ASP A 37 -23.56 1.67 -21.01
N PRO A 38 -24.04 1.78 -22.27
CA PRO A 38 -25.46 1.77 -22.63
C PRO A 38 -26.34 0.75 -21.88
N ASP A 39 -25.78 -0.41 -21.52
CA ASP A 39 -26.49 -1.47 -20.78
C ASP A 39 -26.61 -1.20 -19.27
N GLY A 40 -26.08 -0.07 -18.80
CA GLY A 40 -26.09 0.32 -17.38
C GLY A 40 -24.97 -0.31 -16.55
N SER A 41 -24.18 -1.22 -17.12
CA SER A 41 -22.94 -1.74 -16.53
C SER A 41 -21.82 -0.71 -16.54
N TRP A 42 -20.85 -0.85 -15.65
CA TRP A 42 -19.66 0.01 -15.60
C TRP A 42 -18.43 -0.76 -16.07
N THR A 43 -17.84 -0.35 -17.19
CA THR A 43 -16.64 -0.98 -17.75
C THR A 43 -15.41 -0.11 -17.48
N THR A 44 -14.28 -0.77 -17.23
CA THR A 44 -12.97 -0.08 -17.12
C THR A 44 -12.46 0.18 -18.51
N ILE A 45 -12.13 1.45 -18.80
CA ILE A 45 -11.58 1.87 -20.09
C ILE A 45 -10.06 2.01 -19.96
N ASP A 46 -9.32 1.72 -21.03
CA ASP A 46 -7.88 1.95 -21.06
C ASP A 46 -7.55 3.45 -20.98
N ASP A 47 -6.45 3.80 -20.29
CA ASP A 47 -6.00 5.19 -20.14
C ASP A 47 -5.84 5.88 -21.52
N GLY A 48 -5.40 5.15 -22.55
CA GLY A 48 -5.26 5.68 -23.91
C GLY A 48 -6.60 6.05 -24.57
N GLU A 49 -7.58 5.15 -24.51
CA GLU A 49 -8.91 5.39 -25.05
C GLU A 49 -9.62 6.56 -24.32
N LEU A 50 -9.40 6.69 -23.01
CA LEU A 50 -9.92 7.82 -22.25
C LEU A 50 -9.29 9.15 -22.68
N ILE A 51 -7.96 9.19 -22.88
CA ILE A 51 -7.26 10.38 -23.39
C ILE A 51 -7.84 10.78 -24.76
N ASP A 52 -8.01 9.82 -25.67
CA ASP A 52 -8.54 10.09 -27.01
C ASP A 52 -9.98 10.61 -26.97
N ARG A 53 -10.82 10.03 -26.10
CA ARG A 53 -12.21 10.48 -25.91
C ARG A 53 -12.29 11.88 -25.30
N ALA A 54 -11.44 12.18 -24.33
CA ALA A 54 -11.35 13.51 -23.73
C ALA A 54 -10.85 14.54 -24.75
N ALA A 55 -9.79 14.22 -25.50
CA ALA A 55 -9.27 15.08 -26.58
C ALA A 55 -10.32 15.35 -27.66
N ALA A 56 -11.09 14.33 -28.07
CA ALA A 56 -12.18 14.47 -29.03
C ALA A 56 -13.30 15.37 -28.50
N THR A 57 -13.69 15.21 -27.23
CA THR A 57 -14.72 16.05 -26.59
C THR A 57 -14.28 17.50 -26.47
N LEU A 58 -12.99 17.73 -26.20
CA LEU A 58 -12.45 19.08 -26.06
C LEU A 58 -12.24 19.77 -27.41
N LYS A 59 -12.15 19.03 -28.53
CA LYS A 59 -11.89 19.58 -29.87
C LYS A 59 -12.95 20.58 -30.35
N ASP A 60 -14.18 20.46 -29.83
CA ASP A 60 -15.31 21.32 -30.20
C ASP A 60 -15.34 22.66 -29.44
N LEU A 61 -14.47 22.86 -28.44
CA LEU A 61 -14.35 24.15 -27.77
C LEU A 61 -13.70 25.18 -28.70
N SER A 62 -14.49 26.18 -29.12
CA SER A 62 -14.01 27.31 -29.91
C SER A 62 -12.91 28.07 -29.16
N GLN A 63 -11.80 28.34 -29.84
CA GLN A 63 -10.66 29.14 -29.37
C GLN A 63 -11.02 30.64 -29.21
N SER A 64 -12.04 30.98 -28.42
CA SER A 64 -12.26 32.38 -28.05
C SER A 64 -11.21 32.81 -27.03
N ASP A 65 -10.20 33.54 -27.49
CA ASP A 65 -8.98 33.88 -26.74
C ASP A 65 -9.24 34.53 -25.38
N ASP A 66 -10.28 35.36 -25.23
CA ASP A 66 -10.52 36.15 -24.01
C ASP A 66 -10.88 35.31 -22.77
N LYS A 67 -11.39 34.08 -22.94
CA LYS A 67 -11.77 33.19 -21.83
C LYS A 67 -10.81 32.03 -21.63
N LEU A 68 -9.92 31.78 -22.60
CA LEU A 68 -9.04 30.62 -22.60
C LEU A 68 -8.00 30.72 -21.48
N ASP A 69 -7.44 31.90 -21.23
CA ASP A 69 -6.42 32.11 -20.20
C ASP A 69 -6.98 31.87 -18.78
N ALA A 70 -8.21 32.33 -18.50
CA ALA A 70 -8.88 32.07 -17.23
C ALA A 70 -9.17 30.57 -17.02
N VAL A 71 -9.64 29.89 -18.07
CA VAL A 71 -9.94 28.45 -18.04
C VAL A 71 -8.67 27.60 -17.91
N ILE A 72 -7.56 28.00 -18.53
CA ILE A 72 -6.24 27.39 -18.32
C ILE A 72 -5.82 27.53 -16.86
N GLY A 73 -6.03 28.70 -16.26
CA GLY A 73 -5.77 28.95 -14.84
C GLY A 73 -6.48 27.93 -13.95
N HIS A 74 -7.79 27.79 -14.11
CA HIS A 74 -8.58 26.83 -13.35
C HIS A 74 -8.21 25.37 -13.61
N ALA A 75 -7.87 25.01 -14.85
CA ALA A 75 -7.42 23.66 -15.17
C ALA A 75 -6.08 23.32 -14.50
N ARG A 76 -5.18 24.31 -14.40
CA ARG A 76 -3.93 24.18 -13.66
C ARG A 76 -4.17 24.06 -12.16
N GLU A 77 -5.04 24.89 -11.59
CA GLU A 77 -5.44 24.80 -10.17
C GLU A 77 -5.99 23.41 -9.86
N THR A 78 -6.86 22.88 -10.73
CA THR A 78 -7.40 21.51 -10.60
C THR A 78 -6.28 20.46 -10.62
N LEU A 79 -5.28 20.62 -11.49
CA LEU A 79 -4.14 19.70 -11.56
C LEU A 79 -3.32 19.75 -10.27
N ASP A 80 -3.10 20.94 -9.72
CA ASP A 80 -2.34 21.14 -8.49
C ASP A 80 -3.10 20.57 -7.28
N GLU A 81 -4.42 20.75 -7.21
CA GLU A 81 -5.29 20.15 -6.17
C GLU A 81 -5.23 18.61 -6.16
N VAL A 82 -5.34 17.96 -7.33
CA VAL A 82 -5.30 16.48 -7.37
C VAL A 82 -3.91 15.92 -7.04
N LYS A 83 -2.84 16.67 -7.33
CA LYS A 83 -1.48 16.33 -6.90
C LYS A 83 -1.35 16.46 -5.39
N GLU A 84 -1.81 17.58 -4.82
CA GLU A 84 -1.79 17.80 -3.38
C GLU A 84 -2.58 16.70 -2.63
N LEU A 85 -3.73 16.28 -3.16
CA LEU A 85 -4.50 15.16 -2.61
C LEU A 85 -3.71 13.84 -2.64
N THR A 86 -2.96 13.59 -3.72
CA THR A 86 -2.10 12.40 -3.84
C THR A 86 -1.00 12.42 -2.78
N ASP A 87 -0.31 13.55 -2.66
CA ASP A 87 0.77 13.75 -1.69
C ASP A 87 0.25 13.67 -0.24
N TYR A 88 -0.96 14.17 0.01
CA TYR A 88 -1.61 14.07 1.32
C TYR A 88 -1.85 12.61 1.72
N GLU A 89 -2.43 11.79 0.82
CA GLU A 89 -2.68 10.37 1.11
C GLU A 89 -1.37 9.56 1.25
N ASP A 90 -0.33 9.89 0.47
CA ASP A 90 1.01 9.31 0.60
C ASP A 90 1.65 9.61 1.96
N ASN A 91 1.62 10.87 2.36
CA ASN A 91 2.17 11.31 3.63
C ASN A 91 1.43 10.67 4.80
N LYS A 92 0.10 10.59 4.73
CA LYS A 92 -0.73 9.94 5.73
C LYS A 92 -0.43 8.44 5.86
N ALA A 93 -0.35 7.72 4.75
CA ALA A 93 0.00 6.30 4.72
C ALA A 93 1.42 6.05 5.27
N THR A 94 2.38 6.89 4.90
CA THR A 94 3.77 6.79 5.39
C THR A 94 3.84 7.00 6.90
N ARG A 95 3.17 8.03 7.44
CA ARG A 95 3.11 8.26 8.89
C ARG A 95 2.53 7.06 9.64
N LEU A 96 1.45 6.47 9.11
CA LEU A 96 0.82 5.28 9.69
C LEU A 96 1.79 4.08 9.73
N LEU A 97 2.52 3.83 8.63
CA LEU A 97 3.53 2.78 8.56
C LEU A 97 4.64 2.97 9.58
N THR A 98 5.14 4.21 9.74
CA THR A 98 6.18 4.54 10.72
C THR A 98 5.73 4.25 12.15
N ILE A 99 4.51 4.65 12.51
CA ILE A 99 3.95 4.38 13.84
C ILE A 99 3.87 2.88 14.10
N ILE A 100 3.35 2.12 13.14
CA ILE A 100 3.24 0.64 13.26
C ILE A 100 4.61 -0.02 13.34
N ALA A 101 5.62 0.48 12.62
CA ALA A 101 6.98 -0.03 12.70
C ALA A 101 7.58 0.16 14.11
N PHE A 102 7.44 1.35 14.69
CA PHE A 102 7.91 1.63 16.05
C PHE A 102 7.17 0.78 17.09
N LEU A 103 5.85 0.67 16.98
CA LEU A 103 5.06 -0.19 17.85
C LEU A 103 5.50 -1.64 17.72
N SER A 104 5.67 -2.15 16.50
CA SER A 104 6.12 -3.53 16.25
C SER A 104 7.49 -3.81 16.84
N ALA A 105 8.42 -2.86 16.76
CA ALA A 105 9.74 -2.99 17.37
C ALA A 105 9.66 -3.08 18.90
N LEU A 106 8.89 -2.19 19.54
CA LEU A 106 8.68 -2.22 21.00
C LEU A 106 8.00 -3.52 21.45
N THR A 107 6.93 -3.91 20.75
CA THR A 107 6.20 -5.16 21.03
C THR A 107 7.09 -6.38 20.84
N GLY A 108 7.97 -6.38 19.83
CA GLY A 108 8.93 -7.46 19.61
C GLY A 108 9.91 -7.64 20.78
N ILE A 109 10.40 -6.55 21.37
CA ILE A 109 11.26 -6.59 22.57
C ILE A 109 10.49 -7.18 23.75
N LEU A 110 9.26 -6.72 23.99
CA LEU A 110 8.41 -7.23 25.08
C LEU A 110 8.06 -8.71 24.90
N PHE A 111 7.76 -9.12 23.67
CA PHE A 111 7.52 -10.52 23.35
C PHE A 111 8.77 -11.37 23.55
N GLY A 112 9.97 -10.87 23.23
CA GLY A 112 11.22 -11.55 23.55
C GLY A 112 11.36 -11.83 25.05
N LYS A 113 11.00 -10.85 25.90
CA LYS A 113 10.96 -11.06 27.36
C LYS A 113 9.91 -12.08 27.79
N LEU A 114 8.73 -12.05 27.19
CA LEU A 114 7.70 -13.07 27.43
C LEU A 114 8.25 -14.47 27.09
N ALA A 115 8.91 -14.62 25.95
CA ALA A 115 9.44 -15.90 25.49
C ALA A 115 10.57 -16.43 26.38
N ASP A 116 11.42 -15.55 26.88
CA ASP A 116 12.51 -15.89 27.80
C ASP A 116 11.99 -16.37 29.17
N LEU A 117 10.94 -15.72 29.70
CA LEU A 117 10.39 -16.00 31.03
C LEU A 117 9.39 -17.16 31.03
N TYR A 118 8.70 -17.34 29.91
CA TYR A 118 7.63 -18.32 29.73
C TYR A 118 7.87 -19.16 28.46
N PRO A 119 8.93 -19.99 28.45
CA PRO A 119 9.19 -20.89 27.33
C PRO A 119 8.10 -21.95 27.22
N LEU A 120 7.41 -22.00 26.07
CA LEU A 120 6.27 -22.90 25.85
C LEU A 120 6.62 -24.37 26.13
N HIS A 121 7.79 -24.83 25.73
CA HIS A 121 8.22 -26.22 25.92
C HIS A 121 8.29 -26.62 27.42
N ALA A 122 8.74 -25.72 28.29
CA ALA A 122 8.83 -25.98 29.72
C ALA A 122 7.46 -25.89 30.43
N LEU A 123 6.53 -25.12 29.87
CA LEU A 123 5.16 -25.01 30.38
C LEU A 123 4.31 -26.22 29.97
N PHE A 124 4.52 -26.77 28.77
CA PHE A 124 3.83 -28.00 28.34
C PHE A 124 4.24 -29.22 29.17
N THR A 125 5.50 -29.30 29.63
CA THR A 125 5.95 -30.40 30.50
C THR A 125 5.40 -30.28 31.93
N ARG A 126 5.01 -29.07 32.37
CA ARG A 126 4.41 -28.79 33.69
C ARG A 126 2.89 -28.60 33.65
N ALA A 127 2.24 -28.95 32.54
CA ALA A 127 0.82 -28.68 32.29
C ALA A 127 -0.14 -29.32 33.33
N GLY A 128 0.34 -30.24 34.17
CA GLY A 128 -0.44 -30.90 35.23
C GLY A 128 -0.70 -30.07 36.49
N GLU A 129 0.06 -29.00 36.77
CA GLU A 129 -0.06 -28.29 38.06
C GLU A 129 -1.15 -27.21 38.06
N VAL A 130 -1.22 -26.36 37.02
CA VAL A 130 -2.20 -25.26 36.94
C VAL A 130 -2.51 -24.90 35.48
N TRP A 131 -3.57 -25.49 34.94
CA TRP A 131 -3.96 -25.36 33.52
C TRP A 131 -4.24 -23.92 33.04
N TRP A 132 -4.70 -23.02 33.93
CA TRP A 132 -5.02 -21.65 33.54
C TRP A 132 -3.76 -20.80 33.26
N HIS A 133 -2.62 -21.11 33.88
CA HIS A 133 -1.34 -20.44 33.57
C HIS A 133 -0.93 -20.72 32.12
N LEU A 134 -1.04 -21.99 31.70
CA LEU A 134 -0.76 -22.40 30.32
C LEU A 134 -1.70 -21.69 29.35
N GLY A 135 -3.00 -21.66 29.66
CA GLY A 135 -3.99 -20.96 28.83
C GLY A 135 -3.67 -19.48 28.64
N LEU A 136 -3.23 -18.80 29.70
CA LEU A 136 -2.93 -17.37 29.68
C LEU A 136 -1.64 -17.07 28.90
N VAL A 137 -0.60 -17.89 29.04
CA VAL A 137 0.62 -17.79 28.22
C VAL A 137 0.30 -18.08 26.75
N CYS A 138 -0.45 -19.14 26.45
CA CYS A 138 -0.88 -19.44 25.08
C CYS A 138 -1.69 -18.28 24.47
N LEU A 139 -2.58 -17.67 25.25
CA LEU A 139 -3.33 -16.49 24.82
C LEU A 139 -2.38 -15.32 24.50
N ALA A 140 -1.39 -15.04 25.35
CA ALA A 140 -0.39 -14.01 25.08
C ALA A 140 0.40 -14.28 23.78
N TYR A 141 0.83 -15.53 23.53
CA TYR A 141 1.50 -15.88 22.28
C TYR A 141 0.60 -15.73 21.05
N SER A 142 -0.65 -16.20 21.14
CA SER A 142 -1.63 -16.08 20.06
C SER A 142 -1.99 -14.62 19.76
N GLY A 143 -2.11 -13.77 20.79
CA GLY A 143 -2.40 -12.34 20.63
C GLY A 143 -1.26 -11.61 19.93
N PHE A 144 0.00 -11.91 20.28
CA PHE A 144 1.16 -11.39 19.58
C PHE A 144 1.20 -11.85 18.11
N ALA A 145 0.96 -13.15 17.86
CA ALA A 145 0.94 -13.69 16.51
C ALA A 145 -0.17 -13.05 15.65
N ALA A 146 -1.37 -12.87 16.20
CA ALA A 146 -2.48 -12.20 15.52
C ALA A 146 -2.15 -10.74 15.20
N PHE A 147 -1.55 -10.01 16.15
CA PHE A 147 -1.03 -8.66 15.91
C PHE A 147 -0.02 -8.64 14.77
N ALA A 148 0.99 -9.51 14.81
CA ALA A 148 2.06 -9.55 13.83
C ALA A 148 1.53 -9.84 12.42
N VAL A 149 0.63 -10.83 12.28
CA VAL A 149 0.01 -11.17 10.98
C VAL A 149 -0.78 -9.98 10.44
N LEU A 150 -1.64 -9.35 11.24
CA LEU A 150 -2.43 -8.21 10.78
C LEU A 150 -1.57 -6.99 10.45
N ALA A 151 -0.54 -6.71 11.25
CA ALA A 151 0.39 -5.61 11.01
C ALA A 151 1.15 -5.81 9.69
N VAL A 152 1.68 -7.01 9.45
CA VAL A 152 2.40 -7.35 8.21
C VAL A 152 1.46 -7.29 7.00
N CYS A 153 0.28 -7.90 7.08
CA CYS A 153 -0.68 -7.86 5.98
C CYS A 153 -1.16 -6.43 5.69
N GLY A 154 -1.44 -5.62 6.72
CA GLY A 154 -1.82 -4.22 6.57
C GLY A 154 -0.70 -3.39 5.93
N ALA A 155 0.53 -3.52 6.43
CA ALA A 155 1.69 -2.82 5.86
C ALA A 155 1.93 -3.21 4.39
N MET A 156 1.77 -4.48 4.07
CA MET A 156 1.92 -5.00 2.72
C MET A 156 0.89 -4.43 1.73
N VAL A 157 -0.39 -4.37 2.14
CA VAL A 157 -1.44 -3.73 1.32
C VAL A 157 -1.15 -2.23 1.13
N THR A 158 -0.69 -1.55 2.18
CA THR A 158 -0.25 -0.14 2.07
C THR A 158 0.88 0.01 1.06
N PHE A 159 1.95 -0.79 1.15
CA PHE A 159 3.05 -0.75 0.17
C PHE A 159 2.59 -1.03 -1.26
N HIS A 160 1.65 -1.95 -1.43
CA HIS A 160 1.05 -2.23 -2.72
C HIS A 160 0.30 -1.00 -3.26
N ALA A 161 -0.50 -0.33 -2.44
CA ALA A 161 -1.21 0.89 -2.80
C ALA A 161 -0.26 2.06 -3.13
N LEU A 162 0.84 2.20 -2.39
CA LEU A 162 1.86 3.23 -2.63
C LEU A 162 2.63 3.01 -3.95
N ARG A 163 2.70 1.76 -4.44
CA ARG A 163 3.42 1.39 -5.67
C ARG A 163 2.69 1.68 -6.98
N LEU A 164 1.58 2.44 -6.95
CA LEU A 164 0.80 2.72 -8.14
C LEU A 164 1.67 3.29 -9.27
N ARG A 165 1.66 2.57 -10.40
CA ARG A 165 2.36 2.95 -11.62
C ARG A 165 1.37 3.60 -12.56
N PHE A 166 1.75 4.71 -13.16
CA PHE A 166 0.97 5.26 -14.26
C PHE A 166 1.06 4.30 -15.47
N ARG A 167 -0.08 3.71 -15.85
CA ARG A 167 -0.26 3.15 -17.20
C ARG A 167 -0.44 4.32 -18.17
N TYR A 168 0.11 4.16 -19.36
CA TYR A 168 0.03 5.14 -20.43
C TYR A 168 -0.06 4.37 -21.75
N PRO A 169 -0.70 4.94 -22.78
CA PRO A 169 -0.68 4.39 -24.12
C PRO A 169 0.76 4.25 -24.63
N LYS A 170 1.00 3.32 -25.57
CA LYS A 170 2.31 3.10 -26.17
C LYS A 170 2.79 4.33 -26.97
N PRO A 171 4.10 4.56 -27.08
CA PRO A 171 4.66 5.64 -27.88
C PRO A 171 4.12 5.58 -29.32
N SER A 172 3.66 6.72 -29.85
CA SER A 172 3.36 6.85 -31.28
C SER A 172 4.65 7.07 -32.06
N GLN A 173 4.75 6.50 -33.25
CA GLN A 173 5.86 6.73 -34.18
C GLN A 173 5.83 8.13 -34.83
N ASP A 174 4.84 8.97 -34.50
CA ASP A 174 4.57 10.25 -35.18
C ASP A 174 5.54 11.39 -34.80
N GLY A 175 6.58 11.13 -34.00
CA GLY A 175 7.67 12.10 -33.71
C GLY A 175 7.24 13.39 -33.01
N ARG A 176 6.04 13.44 -32.41
CA ARG A 176 5.51 14.58 -31.65
C ARG A 176 5.09 14.17 -30.25
N ALA A 177 5.42 15.01 -29.26
CA ALA A 177 5.05 14.76 -27.86
C ALA A 177 3.53 14.77 -27.68
N LYS A 178 3.00 13.68 -27.11
CA LYS A 178 1.56 13.53 -26.80
C LYS A 178 1.13 14.31 -25.56
N SER A 179 2.04 14.56 -24.62
CA SER A 179 1.84 15.40 -23.44
C SER A 179 3.06 16.28 -23.20
N PHE A 180 2.80 17.46 -22.64
CA PHE A 180 3.81 18.46 -22.25
C PHE A 180 4.11 18.46 -20.74
N LEU A 181 3.37 17.69 -19.95
CA LEU A 181 3.41 17.77 -18.49
C LEU A 181 3.84 16.44 -17.84
N PHE A 182 3.47 15.29 -18.40
CA PHE A 182 3.92 14.01 -17.90
C PHE A 182 5.24 13.54 -18.49
N TYR A 183 6.13 13.09 -17.61
CA TYR A 183 7.48 12.64 -17.96
C TYR A 183 7.50 11.62 -19.10
N ARG A 184 6.54 10.68 -19.14
CA ARG A 184 6.53 9.63 -20.17
C ARG A 184 6.18 10.17 -21.56
N GLY A 185 5.19 11.06 -21.67
CA GLY A 185 4.85 11.71 -22.94
C GLY A 185 5.96 12.64 -23.45
N ILE A 186 6.77 13.18 -22.54
CA ILE A 186 7.97 13.97 -22.84
C ILE A 186 9.14 13.07 -23.27
N LEU A 187 9.38 11.96 -22.57
CA LEU A 187 10.50 11.03 -22.81
C LEU A 187 10.28 10.05 -23.96
N GLU A 188 9.04 9.88 -24.43
CA GLU A 188 8.71 9.03 -25.58
C GLU A 188 9.13 9.63 -26.93
N VAL A 189 9.59 10.88 -26.95
CA VAL A 189 10.12 11.56 -28.14
C VAL A 189 11.56 12.03 -27.91
N GLN A 190 12.32 12.25 -28.99
CA GLN A 190 13.67 12.80 -28.84
C GLN A 190 13.63 14.23 -28.28
N PRO A 191 14.64 14.69 -27.52
CA PRO A 191 14.65 16.05 -26.96
C PRO A 191 14.44 17.15 -28.00
N GLY A 192 14.99 16.98 -29.21
CA GLY A 192 14.80 17.91 -30.32
C GLY A 192 13.37 17.92 -30.88
N GLU A 193 12.68 16.78 -30.86
CA GLU A 193 11.28 16.66 -31.29
C GLU A 193 10.31 17.24 -30.26
N TRP A 194 10.60 17.02 -28.98
CA TRP A 194 9.89 17.69 -27.89
C TRP A 194 10.03 19.21 -28.00
N ALA A 195 11.23 19.75 -28.16
CA ALA A 195 11.44 21.18 -28.35
C ALA A 195 10.70 21.71 -29.60
N ARG A 196 10.73 20.97 -30.71
CA ARG A 196 9.99 21.32 -31.94
C ARG A 196 8.48 21.32 -31.76
N SER A 197 7.94 20.58 -30.79
CA SER A 197 6.49 20.53 -30.56
C SER A 197 5.90 21.83 -29.99
N TYR A 198 6.76 22.77 -29.56
CA TYR A 198 6.41 24.14 -29.17
C TYR A 198 6.38 25.12 -30.36
N LEU A 199 6.99 24.76 -31.49
CA LEU A 199 7.18 25.63 -32.64
C LEU A 199 6.08 25.40 -33.68
N ALA A 200 5.72 26.46 -34.40
CA ALA A 200 4.75 26.37 -35.48
C ALA A 200 5.30 25.51 -36.64
N ALA A 201 4.41 24.73 -37.27
CA ALA A 201 4.80 23.80 -38.33
C ALA A 201 5.26 24.51 -39.62
N ASP A 202 4.67 25.67 -39.89
CA ASP A 202 4.94 26.57 -41.01
C ASP A 202 6.16 27.47 -40.76
N ASN A 203 6.39 27.88 -39.51
CA ASN A 203 7.51 28.74 -39.14
C ASN A 203 8.15 28.37 -37.79
N ARG A 204 9.35 27.80 -37.86
CA ARG A 204 10.12 27.38 -36.68
C ARG A 204 10.64 28.54 -35.81
N THR A 205 10.47 29.80 -36.20
CA THR A 205 10.79 30.95 -35.35
C THR A 205 9.59 31.44 -34.54
N LYS A 206 8.39 30.88 -34.77
CA LYS A 206 7.16 31.25 -34.06
C LYS A 206 6.68 30.10 -33.18
N LEU A 207 6.01 30.46 -32.08
CA LEU A 207 5.33 29.50 -31.21
C LEU A 207 4.08 28.95 -31.93
N ALA A 208 3.76 27.68 -31.69
CA ALA A 208 2.55 27.07 -32.22
C ALA A 208 1.31 27.80 -31.68
N SER A 209 0.38 28.18 -32.56
CA SER A 209 -0.82 28.95 -32.18
C SER A 209 -1.78 28.17 -31.29
N ASP A 210 -1.77 26.84 -31.38
CA ASP A 210 -2.59 25.92 -30.60
C ASP A 210 -1.98 25.53 -29.26
N ILE A 211 -0.79 26.05 -28.91
CA ILE A 211 -0.04 25.57 -27.75
C ILE A 211 -0.77 25.77 -26.43
N ARG A 212 -1.45 26.92 -26.26
CA ARG A 212 -2.23 27.23 -25.05
C ARG A 212 -3.36 26.23 -24.87
N PHE A 213 -4.04 25.93 -25.97
CA PHE A 213 -5.11 24.96 -25.99
C PHE A 213 -4.61 23.53 -25.72
N ARG A 214 -3.44 23.14 -26.24
CA ARG A 214 -2.81 21.85 -25.92
C ARG A 214 -2.43 21.74 -24.45
N TYR A 215 -1.95 22.83 -23.83
CA TYR A 215 -1.72 22.87 -22.38
C TYR A 215 -3.01 22.69 -21.60
N PHE A 216 -4.09 23.39 -21.99
CA PHE A 216 -5.41 23.22 -21.39
C PHE A 216 -5.87 21.75 -21.45
N GLN A 217 -5.80 21.14 -22.63
CA GLN A 217 -6.17 19.73 -22.81
C GLN A 217 -5.36 18.81 -21.91
N ASN A 218 -4.04 19.01 -21.84
CA ASN A 218 -3.19 18.24 -20.93
C ASN A 218 -3.62 18.47 -19.47
N TYR A 219 -3.79 19.71 -19.00
CA TYR A 219 -4.23 19.95 -17.62
C TYR A 219 -5.52 19.19 -17.27
N VAL A 220 -6.53 19.23 -18.14
CA VAL A 220 -7.81 18.54 -17.91
C VAL A 220 -7.65 17.02 -17.89
N VAL A 221 -7.02 16.46 -18.91
CA VAL A 221 -6.85 15.00 -19.06
C VAL A 221 -5.99 14.44 -17.94
N GLU A 222 -4.91 15.13 -17.61
CA GLU A 222 -3.97 14.69 -16.59
C GLU A 222 -4.57 14.78 -15.19
N SER A 223 -5.33 15.84 -14.90
CA SER A 223 -6.05 15.96 -13.63
C SER A 223 -6.98 14.76 -13.43
N TYR A 224 -7.70 14.36 -14.48
CA TYR A 224 -8.59 13.21 -14.42
C TYR A 224 -7.83 11.89 -14.22
N LEU A 225 -6.72 11.68 -14.94
CA LEU A 225 -5.90 10.48 -14.80
C LEU A 225 -5.29 10.35 -13.38
N ILE A 226 -4.86 11.47 -12.80
CA ILE A 226 -4.38 11.49 -11.41
C ILE A 226 -5.52 11.17 -10.46
N ALA A 227 -6.69 11.82 -10.60
CA ALA A 227 -7.84 11.55 -9.76
C ALA A 227 -8.29 10.08 -9.81
N ALA A 228 -8.31 9.46 -11.00
CA ALA A 228 -8.61 8.04 -11.17
C ALA A 228 -7.60 7.15 -10.40
N LYS A 229 -6.32 7.49 -10.45
CA LYS A 229 -5.26 6.76 -9.75
C LYS A 229 -5.31 6.96 -8.23
N VAL A 230 -5.64 8.16 -7.76
CA VAL A 230 -5.90 8.41 -6.35
C VAL A 230 -7.08 7.55 -5.87
N ALA A 231 -8.14 7.43 -6.67
CA ALA A 231 -9.28 6.58 -6.32
C ALA A 231 -8.88 5.09 -6.22
N ASP A 232 -8.08 4.57 -7.16
CA ASP A 232 -7.51 3.22 -7.07
C ASP A 232 -6.66 3.04 -5.79
N LYS A 233 -5.90 4.07 -5.41
CA LYS A 233 -5.07 4.06 -4.20
C LYS A 233 -5.89 3.97 -2.93
N VAL A 234 -6.85 4.88 -2.78
CA VAL A 234 -7.70 4.99 -1.60
C VAL A 234 -8.48 3.68 -1.40
N ARG A 235 -8.93 3.05 -2.48
CA ARG A 235 -9.59 1.75 -2.46
C ARG A 235 -8.77 0.63 -1.81
N TYR A 236 -7.45 0.69 -1.85
CA TYR A 236 -6.56 -0.26 -1.14
C TYR A 236 -6.09 0.28 0.21
N LEU A 237 -5.97 1.60 0.37
CA LEU A 237 -5.59 2.21 1.65
C LEU A 237 -6.67 2.04 2.73
N VAL A 238 -7.96 2.10 2.37
CA VAL A 238 -9.07 1.90 3.32
C VAL A 238 -9.01 0.53 4.01
N PRO A 239 -8.96 -0.61 3.28
CA PRO A 239 -8.83 -1.91 3.94
C PRO A 239 -7.49 -2.04 4.69
N ALA A 240 -6.38 -1.49 4.18
CA ALA A 240 -5.10 -1.52 4.88
C ALA A 240 -5.16 -0.78 6.23
N GLN A 241 -5.75 0.41 6.26
CA GLN A 241 -5.97 1.18 7.48
C GLN A 241 -6.85 0.42 8.48
N SER A 242 -7.91 -0.25 8.01
CA SER A 242 -8.75 -1.09 8.85
C SER A 242 -7.98 -2.27 9.47
N MET A 243 -7.13 -2.94 8.69
CA MET A 243 -6.26 -4.01 9.19
C MET A 243 -5.27 -3.51 10.25
N LEU A 244 -4.63 -2.37 10.00
CA LEU A 244 -3.70 -1.74 10.94
C LEU A 244 -4.41 -1.25 12.20
N ALA A 245 -5.62 -0.70 12.09
CA ALA A 245 -6.44 -0.34 13.24
C ALA A 245 -6.80 -1.55 14.10
N ASN A 246 -7.18 -2.67 13.47
CA ASN A 246 -7.45 -3.92 14.18
C ASN A 246 -6.18 -4.50 14.81
N ALA A 247 -5.03 -4.43 14.13
CA ALA A 247 -3.74 -4.80 14.70
C ALA A 247 -3.45 -4.00 15.98
N THR A 248 -3.64 -2.67 15.95
CA THR A 248 -3.46 -1.81 17.13
C THR A 248 -4.41 -2.16 18.27
N ARG A 249 -5.69 -2.48 17.98
CA ARG A 249 -6.65 -2.92 19.01
C ARG A 249 -6.21 -4.23 19.67
N ILE A 250 -5.77 -5.20 18.86
CA ILE A 250 -5.24 -6.47 19.36
C ILE A 250 -3.97 -6.26 20.16
N LEU A 251 -3.10 -5.33 19.74
CA LEU A 251 -1.89 -4.98 20.48
C LEU A 251 -2.22 -4.44 21.88
N VAL A 252 -3.20 -3.53 21.99
CA VAL A 252 -3.62 -3.02 23.30
C VAL A 252 -4.16 -4.13 24.19
N LEU A 253 -4.99 -5.02 23.65
CA LEU A 253 -5.49 -6.18 24.38
C LEU A 253 -4.35 -7.13 24.79
N TRP A 254 -3.40 -7.35 23.89
CA TRP A 254 -2.22 -8.17 24.15
C TRP A 254 -1.35 -7.59 25.27
N LEU A 255 -1.16 -6.26 25.33
CA LEU A 255 -0.41 -5.61 26.41
C LEU A 255 -1.07 -5.84 27.78
N LEU A 256 -2.40 -5.84 27.84
CA LEU A 256 -3.14 -6.19 29.06
C LEU A 256 -2.91 -7.66 29.45
N VAL A 257 -3.05 -8.58 28.50
CA VAL A 257 -2.80 -10.01 28.73
C VAL A 257 -1.35 -10.24 29.16
N TYR A 258 -0.39 -9.56 28.53
CA TYR A 258 1.03 -9.60 28.90
C TYR A 258 1.25 -9.16 30.36
N ALA A 259 0.68 -8.03 30.77
CA ALA A 259 0.80 -7.53 32.14
C ALA A 259 0.16 -8.48 33.16
N ILE A 260 -1.01 -9.04 32.84
CA ILE A 260 -1.69 -10.05 33.68
C ILE A 260 -0.84 -11.32 33.77
N THR A 261 -0.21 -11.74 32.67
CA THR A 261 0.70 -12.91 32.65
C THR A 261 1.86 -12.69 33.59
N PHE A 262 2.49 -11.53 33.49
CA PHE A 262 3.64 -11.18 34.32
C PHE A 262 3.28 -11.09 35.82
N ALA A 263 2.07 -10.61 36.14
CA ALA A 263 1.63 -10.46 37.52
C ALA A 263 1.18 -11.78 38.17
N LEU A 264 0.55 -12.68 37.41
CA LEU A 264 -0.13 -13.86 37.94
C LEU A 264 0.61 -15.18 37.69
N VAL A 265 1.48 -15.23 36.67
CA VAL A 265 2.19 -16.46 36.31
C VAL A 265 3.63 -16.35 36.77
N PRO A 266 4.10 -17.21 37.69
CA PRO A 266 5.49 -17.17 38.12
C PRO A 266 6.42 -17.52 36.93
N PRO A 267 7.55 -16.79 36.77
CA PRO A 267 8.49 -17.07 35.69
C PRO A 267 9.16 -18.43 35.89
N VAL A 268 9.54 -19.07 34.79
CA VAL A 268 10.29 -20.34 34.86
C VAL A 268 11.73 -20.05 35.28
N GLU A 269 12.16 -20.60 36.41
CA GLU A 269 13.56 -20.49 36.84
C GLU A 269 14.49 -21.13 35.82
N LYS A 270 15.42 -20.33 35.26
CA LYS A 270 16.43 -20.79 34.28
C LYS A 270 17.29 -21.96 34.78
N GLY A 271 17.35 -22.20 36.10
CA GLY A 271 18.08 -23.32 36.71
C GLY A 271 17.41 -24.69 36.57
N ALA A 272 16.10 -24.76 36.33
CA ALA A 272 15.37 -26.03 36.25
C ALA A 272 15.55 -26.78 34.92
N ILE A 273 16.07 -26.11 33.88
CA ILE A 273 16.29 -26.69 32.54
C ILE A 273 17.72 -27.25 32.41
N ALA A 274 18.67 -26.77 33.21
CA ALA A 274 20.06 -27.24 33.20
C ALA A 274 20.28 -28.60 33.91
N GLY A 275 19.29 -29.09 34.67
CA GLY A 275 19.38 -30.35 35.43
C GLY A 275 19.04 -31.62 34.64
N ALA A 276 18.66 -31.52 33.36
CA ALA A 276 18.20 -32.66 32.55
C ALA A 276 19.27 -33.25 31.62
N VAL A 277 20.56 -33.05 31.90
CA VAL A 277 21.63 -33.86 31.29
C VAL A 277 22.08 -34.89 32.31
N PRO A 278 21.75 -36.19 32.14
CA PRO A 278 22.37 -37.21 32.95
C PRO A 278 23.85 -37.27 32.59
N VAL A 279 24.71 -36.78 33.48
CA VAL A 279 26.13 -37.12 33.44
C VAL A 279 26.22 -38.59 33.84
N THR A 280 26.08 -39.49 32.86
CA THR A 280 26.57 -40.87 32.98
C THR A 280 28.10 -40.79 33.06
N ALA A 281 28.62 -40.56 34.27
CA ALA A 281 29.99 -40.86 34.59
C ALA A 281 30.14 -42.38 34.54
N ALA A 282 30.60 -42.88 33.39
CA ALA A 282 31.01 -44.26 33.23
C ALA A 282 32.18 -44.53 34.18
N SER A 283 31.92 -45.30 35.22
CA SER A 283 32.91 -45.98 36.04
C SER A 283 33.71 -46.92 35.13
N ALA A 284 34.96 -46.57 34.84
CA ALA A 284 35.94 -47.48 34.26
C ALA A 284 36.90 -47.90 35.36
N ALA A 285 36.52 -48.96 36.08
CA ALA A 285 37.44 -49.74 36.90
C ALA A 285 38.44 -50.43 35.96
N GLY A 286 39.71 -50.03 36.01
CA GLY A 286 40.81 -50.68 35.32
C GLY A 286 41.26 -51.94 36.07
N PRO A 287 41.49 -53.08 35.40
CA PRO A 287 41.92 -54.32 36.04
C PRO A 287 43.40 -54.26 36.43
N SER A 288 43.70 -54.77 37.62
CA SER A 288 45.04 -55.04 38.13
C SER A 288 45.74 -56.13 37.31
N LEU A 289 47.02 -55.91 36.99
CA LEU A 289 47.94 -56.93 36.50
C LEU A 289 49.16 -57.02 37.44
N PRO A 290 49.73 -58.22 37.64
CA PRO A 290 50.69 -58.49 38.71
C PRO A 290 52.15 -58.21 38.32
N ASN A 291 52.95 -57.99 39.37
CA ASN A 291 54.41 -57.80 39.42
C ASN A 291 55.24 -58.86 38.66
N PRO A 292 56.48 -58.48 38.33
CA PRO A 292 57.68 -59.19 38.77
C PRO A 292 58.35 -58.51 39.98
#